data_AF-A0A503TH44-F1
#
_entry.id   AF-A0A503TH44-F1
#
_cell.length_a   1.000
_cell.length_b   1.000
_cell.length_c   1.000
_cell.angle_alpha   90.00
_cell.angle_beta   90.00
_cell.angle_gamma   90.00
#
_symmetry.space_group_name_H-M   'P 1'
#
loop_
_entity.id
_entity.type
_entity.pdbx_description
1 polymer ?
#
loop_
_entity_poly.entity_id
_entity_poly.type
_entity_poly.pdbx_seq_one_letter_code
_entity_poly.pdbx_strand_id
1 'polypeptide(L)'
;MQISGWCGTAHTRPNRWETLCALQSLLPLLRKAAADLGSAEMIYWFELADAEIASIIRGRPSDAAAMPALIARSPQGGHPYAEN
;
A
#
# COMPACT_ATOMS: atom_id res chain seq x y z
N MET A 1 -29.56 -32.14 -11.55
CA MET A 1 -30.05 -30.79 -11.22
C MET A 1 -28.86 -29.96 -10.77
N GLN A 2 -28.50 -28.93 -11.55
CA GLN A 2 -27.53 -27.93 -11.12
C GLN A 2 -28.20 -26.97 -10.14
N ILE A 3 -27.53 -26.65 -9.04
CA ILE A 3 -27.90 -25.50 -8.22
C ILE A 3 -26.89 -24.41 -8.54
N SER A 4 -27.33 -23.51 -9.41
CA SER A 4 -26.77 -22.17 -9.57
C SER A 4 -26.98 -21.40 -8.28
N GLY A 5 -25.92 -20.87 -7.71
CA GLY A 5 -25.93 -20.00 -6.52
C GLY A 5 -24.87 -18.93 -6.67
N TRP A 6 -25.28 -17.85 -7.34
CA TRP A 6 -24.52 -16.66 -7.69
C TRP A 6 -24.05 -15.87 -6.46
N CYS A 7 -22.91 -15.16 -6.62
CA CYS A 7 -22.25 -14.18 -5.75
C CYS A 7 -22.87 -13.86 -4.39
N GLY A 8 -22.17 -14.29 -3.35
CA GLY A 8 -21.91 -13.45 -2.20
C GLY A 8 -20.43 -13.59 -1.85
N THR A 9 -19.53 -12.87 -2.53
CA THR A 9 -18.20 -12.68 -1.97
C THR A 9 -18.38 -11.83 -0.74
N ALA A 10 -18.53 -12.50 0.41
CA ALA A 10 -18.20 -11.92 1.69
C ALA A 10 -16.77 -11.39 1.54
N HIS A 11 -16.65 -10.10 1.21
CA HIS A 11 -15.38 -9.39 1.27
C HIS A 11 -15.06 -9.25 2.75
N THR A 12 -14.61 -10.34 3.37
CA THR A 12 -13.80 -10.26 4.57
C THR A 12 -12.66 -9.35 4.21
N ARG A 13 -12.70 -8.11 4.72
CA ARG A 13 -11.58 -7.17 4.57
C ARG A 13 -10.34 -7.94 5.01
N PRO A 14 -9.30 -8.01 4.16
CA PRO A 14 -8.08 -8.70 4.52
C PRO A 14 -7.60 -8.12 5.85
N ASN A 15 -7.23 -9.00 6.76
CA ASN A 15 -6.73 -8.54 8.05
C ASN A 15 -5.39 -7.82 7.85
N ARG A 16 -4.94 -7.10 8.88
CA ARG A 16 -3.72 -6.30 8.81
C ARG A 16 -2.51 -7.12 8.34
N TRP A 17 -2.42 -8.38 8.78
CA TRP A 17 -1.31 -9.25 8.42
C TRP A 17 -1.35 -9.69 6.95
N GLU A 18 -2.52 -10.13 6.47
CA GLU A 18 -2.74 -10.48 5.06
C GLU A 18 -2.41 -9.30 4.13
N THR A 19 -2.78 -8.09 4.54
CA THR A 19 -2.47 -6.86 3.80
C THR A 19 -0.97 -6.60 3.72
N LEU A 20 -0.24 -6.76 4.83
CA LEU A 20 1.22 -6.58 4.87
C LEU A 20 1.97 -7.62 4.03
N CYS A 21 1.55 -8.89 4.09
CA CYS A 21 2.13 -9.94 3.25
C CYS A 21 1.87 -9.71 1.76
N ALA A 22 0.67 -9.25 1.39
CA ALA A 22 0.35 -8.90 0.01
C ALA A 22 1.21 -7.72 -0.47
N LEU A 23 1.34 -6.67 0.34
CA LEU A 23 2.19 -5.52 0.03
C LEU A 23 3.66 -5.88 -0.16
N GLN A 24 4.21 -6.76 0.68
CA GLN A 24 5.60 -7.24 0.53
C GLN A 24 5.85 -7.89 -0.83
N SER A 25 4.88 -8.62 -1.37
CA SER A 25 4.99 -9.22 -2.70
C SER A 25 4.79 -8.20 -3.83
N LEU A 26 4.02 -7.14 -3.57
CA LEU A 26 3.63 -6.15 -4.57
C LEU A 26 4.68 -5.03 -4.76
N LEU A 27 5.34 -4.59 -3.69
CA LEU A 27 6.30 -3.48 -3.74
C LEU A 27 7.43 -3.65 -4.76
N PRO A 28 8.05 -4.85 -4.92
CA PRO A 28 9.05 -5.05 -5.97
C PRO A 28 8.51 -4.84 -7.39
N LEU A 29 7.25 -5.20 -7.63
CA LEU A 29 6.58 -5.01 -8.92
C LEU A 29 6.29 -3.53 -9.19
N LEU A 30 5.80 -2.82 -8.17
CA LEU A 30 5.54 -1.39 -8.25
C LEU A 30 6.83 -0.58 -8.46
N ARG A 31 7.92 -0.95 -7.77
CA ARG A 31 9.23 -0.34 -7.98
C ARG A 31 9.74 -0.54 -9.40
N LYS A 32 9.59 -1.74 -9.94
CA LYS A 32 9.95 -2.02 -11.34
C LYS A 32 9.14 -1.15 -12.29
N ALA A 33 7.82 -1.08 -12.12
CA ALA A 33 6.97 -0.23 -12.94
C ALA A 33 7.35 1.26 -12.84
N ALA A 34 7.70 1.74 -11.64
CA ALA A 34 8.17 3.11 -11.44
C ALA A 34 9.52 3.38 -12.12
N ALA A 35 10.43 2.40 -12.13
CA ALA A 35 11.68 2.47 -12.87
C ALA A 35 11.45 2.49 -14.39
N ASP A 36 10.54 1.67 -14.89
CA ASP A 36 10.14 1.66 -16.31
C ASP A 36 9.50 3.01 -16.71
N LEU A 37 8.79 3.66 -15.79
CA LEU A 37 8.23 5.01 -15.95
C LEU A 37 9.26 6.14 -15.75
N GLY A 38 10.48 5.85 -15.29
CA GLY A 38 11.51 6.84 -14.98
C GLY A 38 11.18 7.74 -13.78
N SER A 39 10.27 7.32 -12.90
CA SER A 39 9.84 8.12 -11.73
C SER A 39 10.68 7.83 -10.50
N ALA A 40 11.75 8.62 -10.28
CA ALA A 40 12.64 8.48 -9.14
C ALA A 40 11.92 8.66 -7.79
N GLU A 41 10.94 9.55 -7.72
CA GLU A 41 10.15 9.79 -6.51
C GLU A 41 9.35 8.54 -6.11
N MET A 42 8.68 7.88 -7.05
CA MET A 42 7.92 6.67 -6.77
C MET A 42 8.82 5.52 -6.33
N ILE A 43 9.99 5.36 -6.97
CA ILE A 43 10.98 4.36 -6.56
C ILE A 43 11.37 4.58 -5.10
N TYR A 44 11.70 5.81 -4.71
CA TYR A 44 12.05 6.16 -3.33
C TYR A 44 10.95 5.78 -2.33
N TRP A 45 9.69 6.13 -2.63
CA TRP A 45 8.57 5.82 -1.75
C TRP A 45 8.31 4.31 -1.62
N PHE A 46 8.47 3.54 -2.69
CA PHE A 46 8.33 2.08 -2.64
C PHE A 46 9.46 1.40 -1.85
N GLU A 47 10.69 1.91 -1.94
CA GLU A 47 11.81 1.40 -1.14
C GLU A 47 11.62 1.70 0.36
N LEU A 48 11.14 2.90 0.69
CA LEU A 48 10.81 3.24 2.07
C LEU A 48 9.69 2.34 2.62
N ALA A 49 8.64 2.12 1.83
CA ALA A 49 7.55 1.23 2.21
C ALA A 49 8.02 -0.21 2.45
N ASP A 50 8.94 -0.72 1.63
CA ASP A 50 9.49 -2.07 1.79
C ASP A 50 10.27 -2.21 3.10
N ALA A 51 11.09 -1.21 3.43
CA ALA A 51 11.86 -1.16 4.67
C ALA A 51 10.96 -1.11 5.93
N GLU A 52 9.88 -0.35 5.89
CA GLU A 52 8.91 -0.26 6.98
C GLU A 52 8.13 -1.57 7.16
N ILE A 53 7.65 -2.17 6.05
CA ILE A 53 6.95 -3.47 6.12
C ILE A 53 7.87 -4.56 6.67
N ALA A 54 9.13 -4.62 6.21
CA ALA A 54 10.11 -5.56 6.73
C ALA A 54 10.35 -5.36 8.24
N SER A 55 10.35 -4.10 8.71
CA SER A 55 10.48 -3.78 10.13
C SER A 55 9.26 -4.25 10.93
N ILE A 56 8.05 -4.00 10.45
CA ILE A 56 6.79 -4.43 11.07
C ILE A 56 6.69 -5.97 11.13
N ILE A 57 7.02 -6.67 10.03
CA ILE A 57 6.96 -8.14 9.94
C ILE A 57 7.95 -8.80 10.89
N ARG A 58 9.16 -8.24 11.03
CA ARG A 58 10.18 -8.76 11.96
C ARG A 58 9.85 -8.52 13.44
N GLY A 59 8.68 -7.93 13.75
CA GLY A 59 8.31 -7.58 15.11
C GLY A 59 9.21 -6.49 15.71
N ARG A 60 9.99 -5.79 14.88
CA ARG A 60 10.68 -4.58 15.32
C ARG A 60 9.59 -3.56 15.58
N PRO A 61 9.59 -2.86 16.71
CA PRO A 61 8.70 -1.71 16.87
C PRO A 61 9.08 -0.70 15.78
N SER A 62 8.33 -0.70 14.67
CA SER A 62 8.21 0.47 13.80
C SER A 62 7.67 1.55 14.73
N ASP A 63 8.35 2.69 14.77
CA ASP A 63 7.97 3.81 15.61
C ASP A 63 6.47 4.06 15.39
N ALA A 64 5.67 3.91 16.45
CA ALA A 64 4.22 4.04 16.34
C ALA A 64 3.82 5.43 15.79
N ALA A 65 4.74 6.40 15.84
CA ALA A 65 4.61 7.72 15.24
C ALA A 65 5.03 7.82 13.76
N ALA A 66 5.75 6.85 13.20
CA ALA A 66 6.25 6.91 11.81
C ALA A 66 5.11 6.92 10.79
N MET A 67 4.12 6.03 10.93
CA MET A 67 2.98 5.98 10.01
C MET A 67 2.10 7.25 10.09
N PRO A 68 1.70 7.74 11.29
CA PRO A 68 1.04 9.05 11.40
C PRO A 68 1.86 10.22 10.84
N ALA A 69 3.18 10.24 11.03
CA ALA A 69 4.05 11.30 10.52
C ALA A 69 4.15 11.29 8.99
N LEU A 70 4.15 10.12 8.36
CA LEU A 70 4.11 9.97 6.90
C LEU A 70 2.76 10.43 6.33
N ILE A 71 1.64 10.10 7.00
CA ILE A 71 0.30 10.58 6.62
C ILE A 71 0.24 12.12 6.74
N ALA A 72 0.76 12.69 7.82
CA ALA A 72 0.77 14.14 8.02
C ALA A 72 1.65 14.90 7.01
N ARG A 73 2.68 14.25 6.48
CA ARG A 73 3.60 14.81 5.48
C ARG A 73 3.18 14.53 4.04
N SER A 74 2.19 13.68 3.82
CA SER A 74 1.68 13.39 2.49
C SER A 74 1.04 14.66 1.91
N PRO A 75 1.32 15.02 0.64
CA PRO A 75 0.62 16.10 -0.03
C PRO A 75 -0.89 15.83 0.03
N GLN A 76 -1.59 16.60 0.86
CA GLN A 76 -3.04 16.57 0.88
C GLN A 76 -3.46 17.04 -0.51
N GLY A 77 -4.06 16.14 -1.28
CA GLY A 77 -4.47 16.40 -2.66
C GLY A 77 -5.49 17.54 -2.73
N GLY A 78 -4.99 18.78 -2.67
CA GLY A 78 -5.70 19.97 -3.12
C GLY A 78 -5.70 19.93 -4.62
N HIS A 79 -6.62 19.16 -5.19
CA HIS A 79 -6.90 19.16 -6.62
C HIS A 79 -7.68 20.45 -6.93
N PRO A 80 -7.11 21.46 -7.63
CA PRO A 80 -7.75 22.75 -7.83
C PRO A 80 -8.69 22.73 -9.05
N TYR A 81 -9.56 21.72 -9.15
CA TYR A 81 -10.57 21.67 -10.20
C TYR A 81 -11.93 21.38 -9.60
N ALA A 82 -12.51 22.44 -9.03
CA ALA A 82 -13.93 22.55 -8.75
C ALA A 82 -14.36 24.01 -8.96
N GLU A 83 -14.39 24.46 -10.20
CA GLU A 83 -15.33 25.49 -10.65
C GLU A 83 -15.37 25.55 -12.19
N ASN A 84 -16.47 25.03 -12.75
CA ASN A 84 -17.15 25.56 -13.93
C ASN A 84 -18.59 25.06 -13.91
#